data_AF-A0A6A3G5F1-F1
#
_entry.id   AF-A0A6A3G5F1-F1
#
_cell.length_a   1.000
_cell.length_b   1.000
_cell.length_c   1.000
_cell.angle_alpha   90.00
_cell.angle_beta   90.00
_cell.angle_gamma   90.00
#
_symmetry.space_group_name_H-M   'P 1'
#
loop_
_entity.id
_entity.type
_entity.pdbx_description
1 polymer ?
#
loop_
_entity_poly.entity_id
_entity_poly.type
_entity_poly.pdbx_seq_one_letter_code
_entity_poly.pdbx_strand_id
1 'polypeptide(L)' 'MDGRLSSLFPALIFQFATNSTTPPTMSTQNPSFVLEKVGVVRYEDRPVPTIENPHDVIVNVRYTGICGS' A
#
# COMPACT_ATOMS: atom_id res chain seq x y z
N MET A 1 -53.78 1.29 -22.13
CA MET A 1 -54.09 0.25 -23.12
C MET A 1 -53.39 0.72 -24.37
N ASP A 2 -52.16 0.32 -24.71
CA ASP A 2 -51.46 -0.97 -24.60
C ASP A 2 -49.95 -0.65 -24.53
N GLY A 3 -49.07 -1.33 -23.81
CA GLY A 3 -48.75 -2.75 -23.93
C GLY A 3 -47.30 -2.89 -24.37
N ARG A 4 -46.52 -3.69 -23.61
CA ARG A 4 -45.23 -4.32 -23.99
C ARG A 4 -43.94 -3.49 -23.86
N LEU A 5 -43.41 -3.58 -22.65
CA LEU A 5 -42.00 -3.75 -22.33
C LEU A 5 -41.32 -4.74 -23.29
N SER A 6 -40.50 -4.24 -24.22
CA SER A 6 -39.61 -5.10 -25.03
C SER A 6 -38.38 -4.33 -25.51
N SER A 7 -37.27 -5.06 -25.55
CA SER A 7 -35.95 -4.75 -26.11
C SER A 7 -35.14 -3.67 -25.38
N LEU A 8 -34.10 -4.02 -24.62
CA LEU A 8 -32.78 -4.53 -25.06
C LEU A 8 -32.05 -3.52 -25.95
N PHE A 9 -30.77 -3.31 -25.59
CA PHE A 9 -29.78 -2.36 -26.12
C PHE A 9 -29.79 -0.99 -25.44
N PRO A 10 -28.63 -0.60 -24.87
CA PRO A 10 -27.55 -0.19 -25.74
C PRO A 10 -26.24 -0.95 -25.47
N ALA A 11 -25.68 -1.49 -26.54
CA ALA A 11 -24.25 -1.63 -26.66
C ALA A 11 -23.65 -0.23 -26.93
N LEU A 12 -22.45 0.00 -26.39
CA LEU A 12 -21.51 1.07 -26.74
C LEU A 12 -21.67 2.43 -26.05
N ILE A 13 -21.22 2.52 -24.80
CA ILE A 13 -20.46 3.69 -24.33
C ILE A 13 -19.22 3.14 -23.58
N PHE A 14 -18.07 3.25 -24.22
CA PHE A 14 -16.73 3.38 -23.61
C PHE A 14 -16.35 2.43 -22.46
N GLN A 15 -15.58 1.40 -22.82
CA GLN A 15 -14.44 0.97 -22.00
C GLN A 15 -13.64 2.20 -21.57
N PHE A 16 -13.27 2.29 -20.29
CA PHE A 16 -12.09 2.96 -19.71
C PHE A 16 -12.41 3.47 -18.30
N ALA A 17 -12.52 2.53 -17.37
CA ALA A 17 -12.03 2.75 -16.03
C ALA A 17 -11.52 1.42 -15.52
N THR A 18 -10.25 1.12 -15.77
CA THR A 18 -9.48 0.30 -14.84
C THR A 18 -9.40 1.11 -13.54
N ASN A 19 -10.50 1.13 -12.78
CA ASN A 19 -10.44 1.60 -11.42
C ASN A 19 -9.45 0.66 -10.73
N SER A 20 -8.27 1.20 -10.46
CA SER A 20 -7.17 0.54 -9.80
C SER A 20 -7.72 -0.20 -8.59
N THR A 21 -7.83 -1.52 -8.68
CA THR A 21 -7.94 -2.38 -7.51
C THR A 21 -6.55 -2.44 -6.89
N THR A 22 -6.12 -1.31 -6.33
CA THR A 22 -5.11 -1.32 -5.28
C THR A 22 -5.94 -1.32 -4.00
N PRO A 23 -5.83 -2.35 -3.14
CA PRO A 23 -6.47 -2.29 -1.83
C PRO A 23 -6.04 -0.98 -1.15
N PRO A 24 -6.88 -0.36 -0.31
CA PRO A 24 -6.53 0.88 0.35
C PRO A 24 -5.27 0.65 1.19
N THR A 25 -4.09 0.95 0.63
CA THR A 25 -2.86 1.09 1.37
C THR A 25 -3.04 2.36 2.17
N MET A 26 -3.66 2.23 3.34
CA MET A 26 -3.41 3.14 4.45
C MET A 26 -1.89 3.21 4.55
N SER A 27 -1.31 4.29 4.04
CA SER A 27 0.13 4.48 3.93
C SER A 27 0.72 4.51 5.33
N THR A 28 1.01 3.33 5.86
CA THR A 28 1.62 3.16 7.17
C THR A 28 3.08 3.49 6.92
N GLN A 29 3.45 4.74 7.20
CA GLN A 29 4.81 5.21 7.09
C GLN A 29 5.69 4.35 8.01
N ASN A 30 6.79 3.85 7.49
CA ASN A 30 7.81 3.14 8.25
C ASN A 30 9.16 3.87 8.01
N PRO A 31 9.35 5.02 8.69
CA PRO A 31 10.55 5.80 8.57
C PRO A 31 11.73 5.01 9.14
N SER A 32 12.70 4.76 8.28
CA SER A 32 13.91 4.00 8.58
C SER A 32 15.11 4.93 8.57
N PHE A 33 15.97 4.81 9.58
CA PHE A 33 17.26 5.50 9.61
C PHE A 33 18.30 4.68 8.86
N VAL A 34 18.75 5.17 7.71
CA VAL A 34 19.61 4.43 6.78
C VAL A 34 20.93 5.17 6.59
N LEU A 35 22.02 4.41 6.65
CA LEU A 35 23.37 4.87 6.33
C LEU A 35 23.60 4.71 4.83
N GLU A 36 23.65 5.81 4.08
CA GLU A 36 23.92 5.79 2.63
C GLU A 36 25.43 5.63 2.34
N LYS A 37 26.26 6.34 3.12
CA LYS A 37 27.73 6.31 3.02
C LYS A 37 28.34 6.82 4.33
N VAL A 38 29.66 6.69 4.47
CA VAL A 38 30.39 7.19 5.64
C VAL A 38 30.03 8.66 5.89
N GLY A 39 29.50 8.94 7.08
CA GLY A 39 29.10 10.29 7.51
C GLY A 39 27.80 10.82 6.90
N VAL A 40 27.06 10.04 6.11
CA VAL A 40 25.76 10.45 5.54
C VAL A 40 24.68 9.44 5.90
N VAL A 41 23.76 9.91 6.72
CA VAL A 41 22.59 9.19 7.21
C VAL A 41 21.33 9.94 6.81
N ARG A 42 20.27 9.20 6.51
CA ARG A 42 18.99 9.78 6.10
C ARG A 42 17.82 8.99 6.69
N TYR A 43 16.69 9.67 6.80
CA TYR A 43 15.41 9.05 7.07
C TYR A 43 14.71 8.83 5.73
N GLU A 44 14.39 7.57 5.42
CA GLU A 44 13.62 7.18 4.25
C GLU A 44 12.44 6.32 4.65
N ASP A 45 11.32 6.46 3.93
CA ASP A 45 10.14 5.64 4.14
C ASP A 45 10.33 4.31 3.42
N ARG A 46 10.28 3.20 4.16
CA ARG A 46 10.44 1.84 3.63
C ARG A 46 9.12 1.08 3.79
N PRO A 47 8.86 0.03 3.00
CA PRO A 47 7.65 -0.76 3.18
C PRO A 47 7.59 -1.40 4.59
N VAL A 48 6.38 -1.54 5.13
CA VAL A 48 6.16 -2.30 6.38
C VAL A 48 6.41 -3.79 6.10
N PRO A 49 7.21 -4.50 6.92
CA PRO A 49 7.47 -5.92 6.74
C PRO A 49 6.20 -6.77 6.81
N THR A 50 6.18 -7.85 6.03
CA THR A 50 5.14 -8.89 6.12
C THR A 50 5.61 -10.03 7.02
N ILE A 51 4.67 -10.65 7.74
CA ILE A 51 4.93 -11.84 8.55
C ILE A 51 5.01 -13.06 7.63
N GLU A 52 6.16 -13.73 7.59
CA GLU A 52 6.39 -14.92 6.75
C GLU A 52 6.38 -16.22 7.58
N ASN A 53 6.85 -16.15 8.83
CA ASN A 53 6.88 -17.28 9.75
C ASN A 53 5.82 -17.12 10.88
N PRO A 54 5.22 -18.22 11.38
CA PRO A 54 4.32 -18.19 12.54
C PRO A 54 4.89 -17.55 13.81
N HIS A 55 6.21 -17.43 13.92
CA HIS A 55 6.89 -16.88 15.09
C HIS A 55 7.37 -15.43 14.91
N ASP A 56 7.11 -14.81 13.77
CA ASP A 56 7.49 -13.42 13.53
C ASP A 56 6.50 -12.46 14.18
N VAL A 57 6.99 -11.29 14.61
CA VAL A 57 6.19 -10.23 15.22
C VAL A 57 6.55 -8.87 14.63
N ILE A 58 5.54 -8.02 14.42
CA ILE A 58 5.73 -6.62 14.04
C ILE A 58 5.77 -5.78 15.31
N VAL A 59 6.85 -5.03 15.51
CA VAL A 59 7.04 -4.16 16.67
C VAL A 59 6.92 -2.70 16.27
N ASN A 60 6.13 -1.93 17.03
CA ASN A 60 6.09 -0.48 16.91
C ASN A 60 7.20 0.14 17.78
N VAL A 61 8.31 0.52 17.15
CA VAL A 61 9.48 1.08 17.84
C VAL A 61 9.17 2.45 18.40
N ARG A 62 9.22 2.60 19.74
CA ARG A 62 9.03 3.89 20.43
C ARG A 62 10.35 4.61 20.70
N TYR A 63 11.37 3.85 21.06
CA TYR A 63 12.69 4.35 21.43
C TYR A 63 13.75 3.35 20.96
N THR A 64 14.84 3.87 20.42
CA THR A 64 16.03 3.08 20.08
C THR A 64 17.26 3.81 20.57
N GLY A 65 18.20 3.06 21.14
CA GLY A 65 19.55 3.56 21.44
C GLY A 65 20.45 3.42 20.22
N ILE A 66 21.48 4.26 20.13
CA ILE A 66 22.56 4.07 19.15
C ILE A 66 23.71 3.33 19.85
N CYS A 67 24.16 2.25 19.22
CA CYS A 67 25.34 1.48 19.63
C CYS A 67 26.55 1.91 18.78
N GLY A 68 27.77 1.73 19.30
CA GLY A 68 29.02 2.03 18.57
C GLY A 68 29.48 0.93 17.61
N SER A 69 28.68 -0.12 17.45
CA SER A 69 28.89 -1.25 16.52
C SER A 69 28.57 -0.89 15.09
#